data_AF-A0AAD5GJ36-F1
#
_entry.id   AF-A0AAD5GJ36-F1
#
_cell.length_a   1.000
_cell.length_b   1.000
_cell.length_c   1.000
_cell.angle_alpha   90.00
_cell.angle_beta   90.00
_cell.angle_gamma   90.00
#
_symmetry.space_group_name_H-M   'P 1'
#
loop_
_entity.id
_entity.type
_entity.pdbx_description
1 polymer ?
#
loop_
_entity_poly.entity_id
_entity_poly.type
_entity_poly.pdbx_seq_one_letter_code
_entity_poly.pdbx_strand_id
1 'polypeptide(L)'
;MSELLNQNASVQGKVPSGFIQTYGTHIIVGMGVGGQDVICVKQKPSSTISPTELRGYLEDLGDCLFSDGASPSLPERKSKDGKRKAPEVFSRMLQPHTMQFTNITETSSKDGLTIINSKRGGDVFSDNHSKWLQTVGASPEAIRFKFVPITSLLNGVPGSGYLSHAINLYLRYKPPTEDLQYFLEFQVPRQWAPLFCELPLQHLQRKTSYPWLQFGFMGPKMYLSTTQVSCSKKPIIGLRLFLEGKKNNRLAIHVQHLSSLPNIMTQTSLPSRPCQWRGSDEYEPAAQFLEPIRWKRYSNICSSVVKHDPNWLSSQESGGVFIVTGAQLVSKGKWPKTVLHLRLLYTHLPHCTIRKTEWAATPSAGRKSSIFTNLSSTFTFTQRSVADAPKQLPATLNSGVYPEGPPVPIRSNKMRKYVDVEEVVRGSHDMPGHWLVTAAKLVMDGGKIGLHVKFALLDFPQEM
;
A
#
# COMPACT_ATOMS: atom_id res chain seq x y z
N MET A 1 8.79 -31.95 7.52
CA MET A 1 9.33 -30.69 6.95
C MET A 1 9.76 -30.84 5.50
N SER A 2 10.50 -31.90 5.14
CA SER A 2 10.87 -32.19 3.74
C SER A 2 9.68 -32.50 2.83
N GLU A 3 8.64 -33.16 3.33
CA GLU A 3 7.43 -33.47 2.52
C GLU A 3 6.52 -32.27 2.25
N LEU A 4 6.51 -31.24 3.12
CA LEU A 4 5.66 -30.05 2.95
C LEU A 4 6.19 -29.07 1.88
N LEU A 5 7.47 -29.19 1.51
CA LEU A 5 8.14 -28.30 0.55
C LEU A 5 8.26 -28.92 -0.86
N ASN A 6 7.86 -30.18 -1.05
CA ASN A 6 8.18 -30.96 -2.25
C ASN A 6 7.01 -31.12 -3.25
N GLN A 7 5.89 -30.40 -3.07
CA GLN A 7 4.78 -30.45 -4.02
C GLN A 7 4.79 -29.22 -4.95
N ASN A 8 4.89 -29.52 -6.25
CA ASN A 8 4.93 -28.58 -7.37
C ASN A 8 3.85 -27.50 -7.30
N ALA A 9 4.27 -26.24 -7.50
CA ALA A 9 3.49 -25.05 -7.89
C ALA A 9 2.28 -24.61 -7.03
N SER A 10 1.74 -25.44 -6.14
CA SER A 10 0.58 -25.13 -5.27
C SER A 10 0.93 -24.25 -4.06
N VAL A 11 2.22 -24.10 -3.75
CA VAL A 11 2.74 -23.79 -2.39
C VAL A 11 3.14 -22.31 -2.19
N GLN A 12 2.86 -21.42 -3.15
CA GLN A 12 3.50 -20.10 -3.22
C GLN A 12 3.11 -19.06 -2.15
N GLY A 13 2.23 -19.38 -1.20
CA GLY A 13 1.91 -18.49 -0.07
C GLY A 13 1.41 -19.19 1.19
N LYS A 14 0.62 -20.26 1.07
CA LYS A 14 0.00 -21.00 2.20
C LYS A 14 1.01 -21.62 3.17
N VAL A 15 2.03 -22.33 2.67
CA VAL A 15 3.04 -22.97 3.55
C VAL A 15 3.96 -21.93 4.20
N PRO A 16 4.51 -20.93 3.47
CA PRO A 16 5.30 -19.88 4.11
C PRO A 16 4.52 -19.03 5.12
N SER A 17 3.24 -18.72 4.86
CA SER A 17 2.41 -17.95 5.80
C SER A 17 2.17 -18.73 7.09
N GLY A 18 1.80 -20.00 6.99
CA GLY A 18 1.62 -20.87 8.15
C GLY A 18 2.91 -21.04 8.96
N PHE A 19 4.06 -21.14 8.29
CA PHE A 19 5.37 -21.19 8.95
C PHE A 19 5.65 -19.91 9.74
N ILE A 20 5.48 -18.73 9.13
CA ILE A 20 5.72 -17.44 9.80
C ILE A 20 4.77 -17.24 10.99
N GLN A 21 3.50 -17.64 10.87
CA GLN A 21 2.54 -17.56 11.96
C GLN A 21 2.89 -18.50 13.12
N THR A 22 3.38 -19.71 12.83
CA THR A 22 3.67 -20.74 13.84
C THR A 22 5.01 -20.52 14.53
N TYR A 23 6.06 -20.25 13.76
CA TYR A 23 7.45 -20.21 14.24
C TYR A 23 8.05 -18.80 14.28
N GLY A 24 7.37 -17.80 13.74
CA GLY A 24 7.89 -16.44 13.63
C GLY A 24 8.97 -16.32 12.55
N THR A 25 9.77 -15.26 12.67
CA THR A 25 10.80 -14.89 11.67
C THR A 25 12.23 -15.12 12.16
N HIS A 26 12.44 -15.13 13.48
CA HIS A 26 13.74 -15.17 14.11
C HIS A 26 13.74 -16.16 15.27
N ILE A 27 14.89 -16.76 15.51
CA ILE A 27 15.19 -17.59 16.67
C ILE A 27 15.94 -16.78 17.72
N ILE A 28 15.70 -17.07 19.00
CA ILE A 28 16.44 -16.49 20.10
C ILE A 28 17.71 -17.32 20.31
N VAL A 29 18.89 -16.72 20.09
CA VAL A 29 20.20 -17.38 20.29
C VAL A 29 20.90 -16.95 21.57
N GLY A 30 20.36 -15.94 22.25
CA GLY A 30 20.88 -15.45 23.51
C GLY A 30 19.86 -14.58 24.23
N MET A 31 19.87 -14.65 25.55
CA MET A 31 18.92 -13.95 26.40
C MET A 31 19.66 -13.37 27.61
N GLY A 32 19.42 -12.11 27.91
CA GLY A 32 19.76 -11.47 29.18
C GLY A 32 18.56 -11.59 30.11
N VAL A 33 18.80 -12.10 31.31
CA VAL A 33 17.78 -12.38 32.32
C VAL A 33 18.08 -11.51 33.54
N GLY A 34 17.07 -10.84 34.08
CA GLY A 34 17.22 -9.89 35.18
C GLY A 34 16.00 -9.00 35.33
N GLY A 35 16.23 -7.73 35.60
CA GLY A 35 15.17 -6.71 35.75
C GLY A 35 15.43 -5.55 34.82
N GLN A 36 14.37 -4.94 34.32
CA GLN A 36 14.44 -3.77 33.46
C GLN A 36 13.35 -2.78 33.86
N ASP A 37 13.75 -1.57 34.22
CA ASP A 37 12.88 -0.44 34.54
C ASP A 37 13.17 0.67 33.52
N VAL A 38 12.21 0.98 32.65
CA VAL A 38 12.42 1.84 31.47
C VAL A 38 11.34 2.90 31.38
N ILE A 39 11.79 4.15 31.23
CA ILE A 39 10.93 5.31 31.00
C ILE A 39 11.12 5.79 29.56
N CYS A 40 10.03 5.78 28.80
CA CYS A 40 9.95 6.23 27.42
C CYS A 40 9.13 7.52 27.35
N VAL A 41 9.56 8.48 26.53
CA VAL A 41 8.76 9.68 26.25
C VAL A 41 8.47 9.77 24.76
N LYS A 42 7.20 9.91 24.43
CA LYS A 42 6.68 10.12 23.09
C LYS A 42 6.26 11.58 22.94
N GLN A 43 6.86 12.27 21.98
CA GLN A 43 6.56 13.66 21.65
C GLN A 43 5.73 13.74 20.36
N LYS A 44 4.59 14.43 20.41
CA LYS A 44 3.79 14.73 19.22
C LYS A 44 4.41 15.89 18.42
N PRO A 45 4.25 15.94 17.08
CA PRO A 45 4.75 17.04 16.24
C PRO A 45 4.19 18.41 16.60
N SER A 46 3.10 18.47 17.36
CA SER A 46 2.46 19.70 17.85
C SER A 46 3.13 20.29 19.11
N SER A 47 4.12 19.59 19.69
CA SER A 47 4.79 20.03 20.91
C SER A 47 5.80 21.15 20.62
N THR A 48 5.83 22.18 21.46
CA THR A 48 6.74 23.33 21.36
C THR A 48 8.07 23.13 22.07
N ILE A 49 8.25 22.01 22.78
CA ILE A 49 9.43 21.71 23.59
C ILE A 49 10.57 21.22 22.71
N SER A 50 11.78 21.76 22.90
CA SER A 50 12.94 21.31 22.13
C SER A 50 13.42 19.92 22.59
N PRO A 51 13.97 19.08 21.68
CA PRO A 51 14.51 17.76 22.07
C PRO A 51 15.60 17.84 23.15
N THR A 52 16.39 18.92 23.18
CA THR A 52 17.45 19.14 24.17
C THR A 52 16.88 19.42 25.56
N GLU A 53 15.83 20.23 25.65
CA GLU A 53 15.10 20.46 26.91
C GLU A 53 14.42 19.17 27.39
N LEU A 54 13.81 18.42 26.46
CA LEU A 54 13.12 17.15 26.78
C LEU A 54 14.09 16.10 27.34
N ARG A 55 15.25 15.94 26.71
CA ARG A 55 16.32 15.06 27.20
C ARG A 55 16.74 15.45 28.61
N GLY A 56 16.83 16.74 28.85
CA GLY A 56 17.14 17.26 30.16
C GLY A 56 16.11 16.88 31.24
N TYR A 57 14.82 17.11 30.96
CA TYR A 57 13.76 16.69 31.89
C TYR A 57 13.74 15.17 32.14
N LEU A 58 14.17 14.38 31.15
CA LEU A 58 14.31 12.93 31.28
C LEU A 58 15.48 12.51 32.18
N GLU A 59 16.63 13.18 32.05
CA GLU A 59 17.79 12.97 32.92
C GLU A 59 17.42 13.33 34.35
N ASP A 60 16.80 14.50 34.56
CA ASP A 60 16.34 14.95 35.88
C ASP A 60 15.31 13.98 36.50
N LEU A 61 14.36 13.47 35.69
CA LEU A 61 13.37 12.48 36.14
C LEU A 61 14.03 11.15 36.50
N GLY A 62 15.01 10.71 35.70
CA GLY A 62 15.78 9.49 35.94
C GLY A 62 16.55 9.57 37.25
N ASP A 63 17.21 10.70 37.50
CA ASP A 63 17.93 10.94 38.76
C ASP A 63 16.97 10.87 39.96
N CYS A 64 15.76 11.45 39.85
CA CYS A 64 14.75 11.38 40.92
C CYS A 64 14.17 9.97 41.15
N LEU A 65 13.98 9.17 40.10
CA LEU A 65 13.32 7.86 40.20
C LEU A 65 14.27 6.71 40.50
N PHE A 66 15.52 6.79 40.05
CA PHE A 66 16.50 5.71 40.18
C PHE A 66 17.55 5.94 41.27
N SER A 67 17.64 7.14 41.86
CA SER A 67 18.56 7.41 42.96
C SER A 67 17.89 7.19 44.31
N ASP A 68 18.59 6.59 45.26
CA ASP A 68 18.14 6.37 46.65
C ASP A 68 18.11 7.66 47.52
N GLY A 69 18.14 8.83 46.90
CA GLY A 69 18.24 10.15 47.55
C GLY A 69 16.90 10.86 47.74
N ALA A 70 16.71 11.47 48.90
CA ALA A 70 15.46 12.03 49.40
C ALA A 70 14.74 13.07 48.50
N SER A 71 13.40 12.93 48.50
CA SER A 71 12.33 13.80 47.99
C SER A 71 12.19 13.92 46.45
N PRO A 72 11.03 13.50 45.88
CA PRO A 72 10.80 13.48 44.44
C PRO A 72 10.36 14.86 43.95
N SER A 73 11.31 15.77 43.76
CA SER A 73 11.02 17.06 43.12
C SER A 73 11.95 17.27 41.93
N LEU A 74 11.35 17.46 40.75
CA LEU A 74 12.12 17.81 39.56
C LEU A 74 12.79 19.17 39.76
N PRO A 75 14.10 19.29 39.49
CA PRO A 75 14.81 20.56 39.58
C PRO A 75 14.20 21.62 38.63
N GLU A 76 13.98 22.83 39.15
CA GLU A 76 13.56 23.97 38.33
C GLU A 76 14.72 24.43 37.43
N ARG A 77 14.60 24.24 36.11
CA ARG A 77 15.60 24.73 35.16
C ARG A 77 15.44 26.24 34.93
N LYS A 78 16.54 26.98 35.15
CA LYS A 78 16.62 28.42 34.83
C LYS A 78 16.91 28.58 33.33
N SER A 79 15.99 29.21 32.59
CA SER A 79 16.25 29.67 31.22
C SER A 79 16.43 31.19 31.19
N LYS A 80 16.96 31.73 30.08
CA LYS A 80 17.14 33.18 29.87
C LYS A 80 15.85 34.01 29.99
N ASP A 81 14.66 33.40 29.89
CA ASP A 81 13.34 34.05 30.01
C ASP A 81 12.60 33.74 31.33
N GLY A 82 13.33 33.37 32.39
CA GLY A 82 12.75 33.09 33.70
C GLY A 82 12.62 31.60 34.03
N LYS A 83 12.12 31.32 35.25
CA LYS A 83 11.97 29.97 35.80
C LYS A 83 10.91 29.19 35.01
N ARG A 84 11.31 28.19 34.24
CA ARG A 84 10.37 27.27 33.59
C ARG A 84 10.17 26.07 34.51
N LYS A 85 8.93 25.90 34.99
CA LYS A 85 8.53 24.68 35.71
C LYS A 85 8.52 23.50 34.74
N ALA A 86 8.96 22.34 35.20
CA ALA A 86 8.89 21.11 34.41
C ALA A 86 7.44 20.85 33.96
N PRO A 87 7.21 20.31 32.74
CA PRO A 87 5.87 20.00 32.28
C PRO A 87 5.14 19.07 33.25
N GLU A 88 3.83 19.30 33.47
CA GLU A 88 3.01 18.64 34.49
C GLU A 88 3.00 17.11 34.40
N VAL A 89 3.32 16.55 33.23
CA VAL A 89 3.41 15.10 33.02
C VAL A 89 4.56 14.46 33.77
N PHE A 90 5.69 15.17 33.93
CA PHE A 90 6.84 14.68 34.66
C PHE A 90 6.57 14.69 36.17
N SER A 91 5.86 15.71 36.68
CA SER A 91 5.49 15.77 38.10
C SER A 91 4.40 14.77 38.46
N ARG A 92 3.47 14.48 37.54
CA ARG A 92 2.44 13.44 37.74
C ARG A 92 3.04 12.04 37.87
N MET A 93 4.13 11.75 37.15
CA MET A 93 4.84 10.47 37.27
C MET A 93 5.51 10.24 38.63
N LEU A 94 5.82 11.31 39.36
CA LEU A 94 6.37 11.23 40.71
C LEU A 94 5.27 11.01 41.77
N GLN A 95 3.99 11.01 41.39
CA GLN A 95 2.89 10.77 42.32
C GLN A 95 2.64 9.26 42.49
N PRO A 96 2.51 8.77 43.75
CA PRO A 96 2.35 7.33 44.03
C PRO A 96 1.08 6.70 43.43
N HIS A 97 0.06 7.51 43.11
CA HIS A 97 -1.27 7.03 42.69
C HIS A 97 -1.37 6.59 41.22
N THR A 98 -0.26 6.58 40.46
CA THR A 98 -0.26 6.24 39.03
C THR A 98 0.14 4.79 38.71
N MET A 99 0.53 4.00 39.71
CA MET A 99 0.87 2.57 39.58
C MET A 99 -0.42 1.71 39.47
N GLN A 100 -1.18 1.90 38.40
CA GLN A 100 -2.40 1.10 38.15
C GLN A 100 -2.04 -0.24 37.51
N PHE A 101 -2.23 -1.34 38.28
CA PHE A 101 -2.52 -2.75 37.93
C PHE A 101 -1.85 -3.42 36.72
N THR A 102 -0.87 -2.78 36.08
CA THR A 102 -0.28 -3.19 34.81
C THR A 102 1.19 -2.82 34.78
N ASN A 103 2.01 -3.64 34.11
CA ASN A 103 3.46 -3.45 34.01
C ASN A 103 3.86 -2.26 33.11
N ILE A 104 2.88 -1.55 32.53
CA ILE A 104 3.06 -0.41 31.64
C ILE A 104 2.11 0.71 32.05
N THR A 105 2.62 1.86 32.46
CA THR A 105 1.80 3.04 32.80
C THR A 105 2.01 4.15 31.77
N GLU A 106 0.92 4.74 31.27
CA GLU A 106 0.93 5.80 30.25
C GLU A 106 0.27 7.07 30.78
N THR A 107 0.99 8.20 30.77
CA THR A 107 0.44 9.52 31.12
C THR A 107 0.65 10.50 29.97
N SER A 108 -0.40 11.22 29.58
CA SER A 108 -0.34 12.19 28.47
C SER A 108 -0.64 13.61 28.95
N SER A 109 0.07 14.60 28.40
CA SER A 109 -0.15 16.03 28.66
C SER A 109 -0.82 16.76 27.50
N LYS A 110 -1.29 17.97 27.82
CA LYS A 110 -1.75 18.97 26.84
C LYS A 110 -0.60 19.50 25.96
N ASP A 111 0.65 19.41 26.42
CA ASP A 111 1.85 19.85 25.68
C ASP A 111 2.30 18.84 24.59
N GLY A 112 1.48 17.82 24.33
CA GLY A 112 1.75 16.79 23.33
C GLY A 112 2.83 15.79 23.75
N LEU A 113 3.14 15.69 25.05
CA LEU A 113 4.05 14.68 25.60
C LEU A 113 3.26 13.52 26.19
N THR A 114 3.77 12.31 25.99
CA THR A 114 3.23 11.09 26.59
C THR A 114 4.39 10.30 27.20
N ILE A 115 4.36 10.07 28.51
CA ILE A 115 5.38 9.28 29.22
C ILE A 115 4.83 7.87 29.42
N ILE A 116 5.64 6.87 29.07
CA ILE A 116 5.33 5.45 29.20
C ILE A 116 6.40 4.84 30.10
N ASN A 117 6.02 4.34 31.27
CA ASN A 117 6.91 3.55 32.12
C ASN A 117 6.66 2.07 31.85
N SER A 118 7.71 1.26 31.72
CA SER A 118 7.62 -0.19 31.61
C SER A 118 8.65 -0.85 32.52
N LYS A 119 8.15 -1.67 33.45
CA LYS A 119 8.95 -2.43 34.40
C LYS A 119 8.77 -3.93 34.18
N ARG A 120 9.87 -4.68 34.15
CA ARG A 120 9.95 -6.12 33.86
C ARG A 120 10.90 -6.81 34.84
N GLY A 121 10.55 -8.02 35.25
CA GLY A 121 11.25 -8.76 36.30
C GLY A 121 11.03 -8.15 37.70
N GLY A 122 11.29 -8.94 38.73
CA GLY A 122 11.00 -8.57 40.12
C GLY A 122 9.50 -8.49 40.42
N ASP A 123 9.18 -7.83 41.53
CA ASP A 123 7.82 -7.41 41.86
C ASP A 123 7.52 -6.06 41.19
N VAL A 124 6.81 -6.10 40.07
CA VAL A 124 6.52 -4.93 39.25
C VAL A 124 5.71 -3.86 40.00
N PHE A 125 5.00 -4.24 41.07
CA PHE A 125 4.15 -3.35 41.86
C PHE A 125 4.87 -2.68 43.03
N SER A 126 6.18 -2.88 43.17
CA SER A 126 6.96 -2.25 44.22
C SER A 126 7.02 -0.72 44.06
N ASP A 127 6.72 -0.02 45.16
CA ASP A 127 6.61 1.45 45.22
C ASP A 127 7.92 2.19 44.95
N ASN A 128 9.07 1.57 45.26
CA ASN A 128 10.38 2.18 45.14
C ASN A 128 11.32 1.33 44.28
N HIS A 129 12.21 1.99 43.52
CA HIS A 129 13.16 1.34 42.63
C HIS A 129 14.13 0.43 43.40
N SER A 130 14.67 0.86 44.55
CA SER A 130 15.59 0.02 45.34
C SER A 130 14.92 -1.20 45.96
N LYS A 131 13.66 -1.08 46.41
CA LYS A 131 12.86 -2.22 46.87
C LYS A 131 12.61 -3.20 45.73
N TRP A 132 12.24 -2.69 44.56
CA TRP A 132 12.10 -3.49 43.35
C TRP A 132 13.41 -4.20 42.98
N LEU A 133 14.55 -3.51 43.01
CA LEU A 133 15.85 -4.07 42.64
C LEU A 133 16.23 -5.29 43.49
N GLN A 134 15.85 -5.31 44.77
CA GLN A 134 16.07 -6.47 45.66
C GLN A 134 15.23 -7.69 45.24
N THR A 135 14.05 -7.49 44.65
CA THR A 135 13.17 -8.58 44.19
C THR A 135 13.60 -9.19 42.86
N VAL A 136 14.38 -8.46 42.04
CA VAL A 136 14.81 -8.90 40.71
C VAL A 136 15.59 -10.22 40.74
N GLY A 137 16.42 -10.43 41.77
CA GLY A 137 17.17 -11.68 41.92
C GLY A 137 16.29 -12.91 42.17
N ALA A 138 15.15 -12.72 42.84
CA ALA A 138 14.21 -13.80 43.15
C ALA A 138 13.26 -14.14 41.99
N SER A 139 12.83 -13.14 41.22
CA SER A 139 11.93 -13.31 40.07
C SER A 139 12.44 -12.60 38.81
N PRO A 140 13.58 -13.03 38.22
CA PRO A 140 14.12 -12.37 37.06
C PRO A 140 13.29 -12.67 35.79
N GLU A 141 13.23 -11.72 34.87
CA GLU A 141 12.55 -11.83 33.57
C GLU A 141 13.55 -11.67 32.42
N ALA A 142 13.19 -12.14 31.23
CA ALA A 142 13.96 -11.95 30.03
C ALA A 142 13.85 -10.49 29.53
N ILE A 143 14.95 -9.74 29.67
CA ILE A 143 15.01 -8.30 29.38
C ILE A 143 15.66 -7.97 28.04
N ARG A 144 16.58 -8.82 27.58
CA ARG A 144 17.36 -8.57 26.36
C ARG A 144 17.44 -9.82 25.53
N PHE A 145 17.12 -9.73 24.25
CA PHE A 145 17.14 -10.87 23.34
C PHE A 145 18.13 -10.64 22.21
N LYS A 146 18.85 -11.69 21.82
CA LYS A 146 19.66 -11.74 20.60
C LYS A 146 18.96 -12.66 19.62
N PHE A 147 18.69 -12.15 18.43
CA PHE A 147 17.94 -12.84 17.39
C PHE A 147 18.82 -13.18 16.20
N VAL A 148 18.57 -14.34 15.60
CA VAL A 148 19.13 -14.75 14.30
C VAL A 148 17.98 -15.14 13.38
N PRO A 149 18.01 -14.82 12.08
CA PRO A 149 16.96 -15.23 11.15
C PRO A 149 16.80 -16.75 11.14
N ILE A 150 15.57 -17.23 11.27
CA ILE A 150 15.27 -18.68 11.30
C ILE A 150 15.74 -19.39 10.02
N THR A 151 15.83 -18.65 8.92
CA THR A 151 16.37 -19.13 7.63
C THR A 151 17.82 -19.63 7.73
N SER A 152 18.59 -19.16 8.70
CA SER A 152 19.98 -19.61 8.92
C SER A 152 20.06 -21.08 9.32
N LEU A 153 19.01 -21.62 9.95
CA LEU A 153 18.91 -23.04 10.30
C LEU A 153 18.48 -23.91 9.11
N LEU A 154 18.00 -23.30 8.03
CA LEU A 154 17.43 -24.00 6.88
C LEU A 154 18.39 -24.08 5.69
N ASN A 155 19.66 -23.73 5.90
CA ASN A 155 20.71 -23.85 4.90
C ASN A 155 20.83 -25.32 4.43
N GLY A 156 20.77 -25.54 3.12
CA GLY A 156 20.82 -26.88 2.53
C GLY A 156 19.46 -27.58 2.42
N VAL A 157 18.38 -27.03 2.96
CA VAL A 157 17.02 -27.57 2.77
C VAL A 157 16.46 -27.10 1.42
N PRO A 158 16.02 -28.02 0.53
CA PRO A 158 15.33 -27.65 -0.70
C PRO A 158 14.10 -26.76 -0.42
N GLY A 159 13.94 -25.68 -1.18
CA GLY A 159 12.82 -24.74 -1.01
C GLY A 159 13.01 -23.68 0.08
N SER A 160 14.11 -23.70 0.85
CA SER A 160 14.45 -22.65 1.83
C SER A 160 14.50 -21.23 1.24
N GLY A 161 14.86 -21.11 -0.04
CA GLY A 161 14.85 -19.83 -0.77
C GLY A 161 13.47 -19.18 -0.85
N TYR A 162 12.40 -19.96 -1.02
CA TYR A 162 11.03 -19.44 -1.06
C TYR A 162 10.60 -18.88 0.30
N LEU A 163 10.93 -19.60 1.38
CA LEU A 163 10.63 -19.15 2.73
C LEU A 163 11.44 -17.91 3.10
N SER A 164 12.73 -17.85 2.74
CA SER A 164 13.56 -16.66 2.94
C SER A 164 12.98 -15.45 2.21
N HIS A 165 12.54 -15.63 0.96
CA HIS A 165 11.87 -14.58 0.21
C HIS A 165 10.56 -14.12 0.88
N ALA A 166 9.71 -15.05 1.32
CA ALA A 166 8.46 -14.74 2.01
C ALA A 166 8.69 -14.01 3.35
N ILE A 167 9.69 -14.42 4.14
CA ILE A 167 10.07 -13.75 5.39
C ILE A 167 10.55 -12.33 5.09
N ASN A 168 11.38 -12.13 4.07
CA ASN A 168 11.86 -10.81 3.68
C ASN A 168 10.70 -9.90 3.24
N LEU A 169 9.73 -10.42 2.49
CA LEU A 169 8.51 -9.72 2.12
C LEU A 169 7.69 -9.34 3.37
N TYR A 170 7.51 -10.27 4.31
CA TYR A 170 6.80 -10.02 5.56
C TYR A 170 7.50 -8.95 6.42
N LEU A 171 8.83 -9.01 6.57
CA LEU A 171 9.59 -8.02 7.34
C LEU A 171 9.55 -6.63 6.71
N ARG A 172 9.49 -6.56 5.37
CA ARG A 172 9.43 -5.32 4.61
C ARG A 172 8.06 -4.64 4.67
N TYR A 173 6.99 -5.40 4.46
CA TYR A 173 5.64 -4.86 4.31
C TYR A 173 4.75 -5.02 5.55
N LYS A 174 5.08 -5.96 6.44
CA LYS A 174 4.35 -6.30 7.67
C LYS A 174 2.83 -6.33 7.47
N PRO A 175 2.30 -7.11 6.52
CA PRO A 175 0.87 -7.27 6.36
C PRO A 175 0.25 -7.91 7.62
N PRO A 176 -1.06 -7.69 7.88
CA PRO A 176 -1.79 -8.41 8.92
C PRO A 176 -1.62 -9.93 8.76
N THR A 177 -1.58 -10.66 9.88
CA THR A 177 -1.39 -12.12 9.87
C THR A 177 -2.47 -12.85 9.09
N GLU A 178 -3.71 -12.39 9.17
CA GLU A 178 -4.87 -12.89 8.42
C GLU A 178 -4.68 -12.81 6.90
N ASP A 179 -4.07 -11.72 6.43
CA ASP A 179 -3.89 -11.43 5.01
C ASP A 179 -2.54 -11.91 4.46
N LEU A 180 -1.68 -12.49 5.30
CA LEU A 180 -0.33 -12.87 4.92
C LEU A 180 -0.31 -13.89 3.78
N GLN A 181 -1.21 -14.87 3.82
CA GLN A 181 -1.33 -15.86 2.75
C GLN A 181 -1.67 -15.18 1.42
N TYR A 182 -2.73 -14.36 1.40
CA TYR A 182 -3.16 -13.63 0.21
C TYR A 182 -2.07 -12.68 -0.28
N PHE A 183 -1.41 -11.97 0.62
CA PHE A 183 -0.33 -11.06 0.28
C PHE A 183 0.80 -11.78 -0.46
N LEU A 184 1.25 -12.93 0.05
CA LEU A 184 2.34 -13.71 -0.55
C LEU A 184 1.95 -14.28 -1.91
N GLU A 185 0.73 -14.82 -2.06
CA GLU A 185 0.24 -15.34 -3.33
C GLU A 185 0.10 -14.27 -4.41
N PHE A 186 -0.20 -13.02 -4.01
CA PHE A 186 -0.31 -11.89 -4.92
C PHE A 186 1.05 -11.22 -5.22
N GLN A 187 2.18 -11.71 -4.65
CA GLN A 187 3.54 -11.26 -5.00
C GLN A 187 4.03 -11.89 -6.31
N VAL A 188 3.25 -11.67 -7.37
CA VAL A 188 3.54 -12.09 -8.74
C VAL A 188 4.04 -10.88 -9.55
N PRO A 189 4.95 -11.08 -10.53
CA PRO A 189 5.37 -10.00 -11.41
C PRO A 189 4.19 -9.29 -12.09
N ARG A 190 4.25 -7.97 -12.11
CA ARG A 190 3.19 -7.12 -12.67
C ARG A 190 3.52 -6.76 -14.11
N GLN A 191 2.53 -6.84 -14.99
CA GLN A 191 2.69 -6.53 -16.41
C GLN A 191 1.59 -5.59 -16.89
N TRP A 192 1.91 -4.77 -17.89
CA TRP A 192 0.96 -3.89 -18.55
C TRP A 192 0.51 -4.51 -19.87
N ALA A 193 -0.79 -4.50 -20.11
CA ALA A 193 -1.42 -4.85 -21.37
C ALA A 193 -2.07 -3.60 -22.00
N PRO A 194 -1.92 -3.38 -23.32
CA PRO A 194 -1.06 -4.13 -24.25
C PRO A 194 0.43 -3.93 -23.92
N LEU A 195 1.25 -4.95 -24.16
CA LEU A 195 2.70 -4.81 -24.03
C LEU A 195 3.18 -3.80 -25.09
N PHE A 196 4.15 -2.95 -24.73
CA PHE A 196 4.66 -1.92 -25.64
C PHE A 196 5.16 -2.47 -26.99
N CYS A 197 5.59 -3.74 -27.00
CA CYS A 197 6.05 -4.48 -28.19
C CYS A 197 4.93 -5.14 -29.02
N GLU A 198 3.68 -5.17 -28.54
CA GLU A 198 2.53 -5.74 -29.24
C GLU A 198 1.68 -4.70 -29.98
N LEU A 199 2.02 -3.41 -29.85
CA LEU A 199 1.57 -2.45 -30.86
C LEU A 199 2.13 -2.94 -32.20
N PRO A 200 1.30 -3.28 -33.19
CA PRO A 200 1.78 -3.92 -34.40
C PRO A 200 2.80 -3.00 -35.08
N LEU A 201 4.08 -3.34 -34.89
CA LEU A 201 5.16 -2.98 -35.81
C LEU A 201 4.98 -3.73 -37.14
N GLN A 202 4.05 -4.70 -37.18
CA GLN A 202 3.58 -5.32 -38.39
C GLN A 202 2.80 -4.31 -39.22
N HIS A 203 3.17 -4.22 -40.50
CA HIS A 203 2.60 -3.38 -41.53
C HIS A 203 1.14 -3.80 -41.84
N LEU A 204 0.23 -3.66 -40.86
CA LEU A 204 -1.18 -3.90 -41.06
C LEU A 204 -1.75 -2.69 -41.82
N GLN A 205 -1.69 -2.77 -43.14
CA GLN A 205 -2.43 -1.94 -44.09
C GLN A 205 -3.94 -2.21 -43.95
N ARG A 206 -4.52 -2.03 -42.76
CA ARG A 206 -5.95 -1.80 -42.60
C ARG A 206 -6.12 -0.30 -42.42
N LYS A 207 -6.83 0.34 -43.34
CA LYS A 207 -7.41 1.68 -43.17
C LYS A 207 -8.44 1.63 -42.02
N THR A 208 -8.00 1.44 -40.79
CA THR A 208 -8.85 1.63 -39.61
C THR A 208 -8.98 3.13 -39.41
N SER A 209 -10.12 3.67 -39.84
CA SER A 209 -10.54 5.03 -39.46
C SER A 209 -10.72 5.04 -37.94
N TYR A 210 -9.80 5.69 -37.24
CA TYR A 210 -9.93 5.87 -35.79
C TYR A 210 -10.98 6.94 -35.53
N PRO A 211 -11.97 6.70 -34.66
CA PRO A 211 -12.86 7.77 -34.24
C PRO A 211 -12.04 8.83 -33.51
N TRP A 212 -12.46 10.09 -33.64
CA TRP A 212 -11.76 11.21 -33.05
C TRP A 212 -12.71 12.09 -32.25
N LEU A 213 -12.16 12.68 -31.20
CA LEU A 213 -12.77 13.70 -30.37
C LEU A 213 -12.09 15.03 -30.70
N GLN A 214 -12.88 16.10 -30.70
CA GLN A 214 -12.36 17.45 -30.83
C GLN A 214 -12.99 18.32 -29.75
N PHE A 215 -12.13 19.09 -29.10
CA PHE A 215 -12.48 19.84 -27.91
C PHE A 215 -12.99 21.27 -28.20
N GLY A 216 -13.09 21.66 -29.48
CA GLY A 216 -13.60 22.95 -29.95
C GLY A 216 -13.56 23.05 -31.48
N PHE A 217 -14.22 24.04 -32.10
CA PHE A 217 -14.41 24.16 -33.56
C PHE A 217 -13.10 24.06 -34.38
N MET A 218 -12.04 24.74 -33.92
CA MET A 218 -10.68 24.66 -34.50
C MET A 218 -9.68 23.99 -33.55
N GLY A 219 -10.18 23.16 -32.64
CA GLY A 219 -9.37 22.47 -31.63
C GLY A 219 -8.59 21.29 -32.21
N PRO A 220 -7.57 20.79 -31.48
CA PRO A 220 -6.81 19.63 -31.89
C PRO A 220 -7.68 18.37 -31.86
N LYS A 221 -7.49 17.47 -32.83
CA LYS A 221 -8.20 16.18 -32.92
C LYS A 221 -7.44 15.10 -32.15
N MET A 222 -8.12 14.48 -31.19
CA MET A 222 -7.62 13.33 -30.44
C MET A 222 -8.30 12.08 -30.98
N TYR A 223 -7.52 11.16 -31.51
CA TYR A 223 -8.03 9.87 -31.98
C TYR A 223 -8.21 8.93 -30.79
N LEU A 224 -9.13 7.97 -30.88
CA LEU A 224 -9.37 6.98 -29.86
C LEU A 224 -8.98 5.60 -30.37
N SER A 225 -8.23 4.86 -29.55
CA SER A 225 -8.01 3.43 -29.77
C SER A 225 -9.21 2.67 -29.21
N THR A 226 -9.98 2.03 -30.09
CA THR A 226 -11.11 1.16 -29.71
C THR A 226 -10.69 -0.30 -29.55
N THR A 227 -9.38 -0.57 -29.45
CA THR A 227 -8.85 -1.92 -29.24
C THR A 227 -9.31 -2.48 -27.90
N GLN A 228 -9.84 -3.71 -27.89
CA GLN A 228 -10.19 -4.41 -26.67
C GLN A 228 -8.94 -4.94 -26.00
N VAL A 229 -8.68 -4.50 -24.76
CA VAL A 229 -7.58 -5.02 -23.95
C VAL A 229 -8.17 -6.05 -23.00
N SER A 230 -7.84 -7.32 -23.19
CA SER A 230 -8.31 -8.43 -22.35
C SER A 230 -7.13 -9.24 -21.84
N CYS A 231 -7.12 -9.57 -20.55
CA CYS A 231 -6.00 -10.21 -19.88
C CYS A 231 -6.24 -11.71 -19.64
N SER A 232 -6.95 -12.41 -20.53
CA SER A 232 -7.20 -13.87 -20.46
C SER A 232 -7.57 -14.35 -19.04
N LYS A 233 -8.57 -13.72 -18.41
CA LYS A 233 -9.05 -13.97 -17.03
C LYS A 233 -8.08 -13.62 -15.88
N LYS A 234 -6.89 -13.07 -16.16
CA LYS A 234 -5.98 -12.59 -15.12
C LYS A 234 -6.56 -11.33 -14.46
N PRO A 235 -6.49 -11.24 -13.13
CA PRO A 235 -7.03 -10.10 -12.41
C PRO A 235 -6.25 -8.83 -12.72
N ILE A 236 -7.00 -7.72 -12.77
CA ILE A 236 -6.45 -6.38 -12.95
C ILE A 236 -6.23 -5.74 -11.58
N ILE A 237 -5.05 -5.14 -11.42
CA ILE A 237 -4.61 -4.44 -10.21
C ILE A 237 -4.45 -2.93 -10.44
N GLY A 238 -4.68 -2.46 -11.66
CA GLY A 238 -4.65 -1.05 -11.98
C GLY A 238 -4.97 -0.73 -13.42
N LEU A 239 -5.27 0.54 -13.66
CA LEU A 239 -5.65 1.07 -14.97
C LEU A 239 -4.97 2.42 -15.18
N ARG A 240 -4.64 2.73 -16.42
CA ARG A 240 -4.15 4.06 -16.80
C ARG A 240 -4.65 4.44 -18.18
N LEU A 241 -4.82 5.73 -18.41
CA LEU A 241 -5.01 6.28 -19.75
C LEU A 241 -3.63 6.52 -20.36
N PHE A 242 -3.47 6.22 -21.65
CA PHE A 242 -2.19 6.38 -22.33
C PHE A 242 -2.37 7.05 -23.69
N LEU A 243 -1.40 7.87 -24.09
CA LEU A 243 -1.39 8.54 -25.38
C LEU A 243 -0.40 7.84 -26.33
N GLU A 244 -0.92 7.08 -27.28
CA GLU A 244 -0.16 6.28 -28.23
C GLU A 244 0.14 7.02 -29.55
N GLY A 245 1.14 6.49 -30.27
CA GLY A 245 1.53 6.91 -31.61
C GLY A 245 2.57 8.03 -31.65
N LYS A 246 3.21 8.21 -32.81
CA LYS A 246 4.34 9.16 -33.00
C LYS A 246 4.01 10.61 -32.61
N LYS A 247 2.73 10.99 -32.63
CA LYS A 247 2.23 12.34 -32.29
C LYS A 247 1.58 12.42 -30.90
N ASN A 248 1.58 11.34 -30.10
CA ASN A 248 0.88 11.20 -28.82
C ASN A 248 -0.56 11.73 -28.86
N ASN A 249 -1.30 11.39 -29.91
CA ASN A 249 -2.64 11.91 -30.19
C ASN A 249 -3.70 10.82 -30.29
N ARG A 250 -3.36 9.57 -29.97
CA ARG A 250 -4.29 8.44 -29.85
C ARG A 250 -4.49 8.10 -28.38
N LEU A 251 -5.68 8.30 -27.84
CA LEU A 251 -6.02 7.89 -26.49
C LEU A 251 -6.33 6.39 -26.46
N ALA A 252 -5.62 5.67 -25.62
CA ALA A 252 -5.80 4.26 -25.33
C ALA A 252 -5.96 4.04 -23.82
N ILE A 253 -6.51 2.89 -23.44
CA ILE A 253 -6.55 2.43 -22.05
C ILE A 253 -5.57 1.27 -21.89
N HIS A 254 -4.70 1.37 -20.89
CA HIS A 254 -3.77 0.32 -20.53
C HIS A 254 -4.17 -0.26 -19.18
N VAL A 255 -3.92 -1.55 -19.04
CA VAL A 255 -4.38 -2.36 -17.92
C VAL A 255 -3.18 -3.02 -17.27
N GLN A 256 -3.04 -2.91 -15.96
CA GLN A 256 -2.02 -3.65 -15.21
C GLN A 256 -2.61 -4.94 -14.67
N HIS A 257 -2.03 -6.07 -15.05
CA HIS A 257 -2.43 -7.40 -14.58
C HIS A 257 -1.26 -8.15 -13.95
N LEU A 258 -1.57 -9.20 -13.20
CA LEU A 258 -0.57 -10.15 -12.71
C LEU A 258 -0.09 -11.05 -13.86
N SER A 259 1.20 -11.37 -13.93
CA SER A 259 1.75 -12.21 -15.02
C SER A 259 1.20 -13.64 -14.97
N SER A 260 1.02 -14.19 -13.77
CA SER A 260 0.32 -15.46 -13.49
C SER A 260 -0.94 -15.23 -12.66
N LEU A 261 -1.89 -16.17 -12.77
CA LEU A 261 -3.09 -16.19 -11.93
C LEU A 261 -2.72 -16.76 -10.55
N PRO A 262 -3.11 -16.12 -9.42
CA PRO A 262 -2.92 -16.69 -8.09
C PRO A 262 -3.60 -18.07 -7.95
N ASN A 263 -2.98 -18.97 -7.20
CA ASN A 263 -3.49 -20.34 -7.03
C ASN A 263 -4.86 -20.37 -6.38
N ILE A 264 -5.11 -19.49 -5.40
CA ILE A 264 -6.42 -19.36 -4.76
C ILE A 264 -7.57 -19.03 -5.74
N MET A 265 -7.25 -18.35 -6.84
CA MET A 265 -8.20 -18.04 -7.92
C MET A 265 -8.31 -19.16 -8.95
N THR A 266 -7.32 -20.04 -9.02
CA THR A 266 -7.32 -21.21 -9.90
C THR A 266 -8.17 -22.33 -9.29
N GLN A 267 -8.08 -22.53 -7.97
CA GLN A 267 -8.87 -23.53 -7.24
C GLN A 267 -10.38 -23.24 -7.26
N THR A 268 -10.76 -21.96 -7.32
CA THR A 268 -12.17 -21.53 -7.45
C THR A 268 -12.70 -21.61 -8.90
N SER A 269 -11.88 -22.02 -9.87
CA SER A 269 -12.27 -22.09 -11.28
C SER A 269 -13.01 -23.39 -11.66
N LEU A 270 -14.19 -23.61 -11.06
CA LEU A 270 -15.27 -24.41 -11.66
C LEU A 270 -15.62 -23.85 -13.06
N PRO A 271 -16.33 -24.57 -13.98
CA PRO A 271 -16.58 -24.12 -15.35
C PRO A 271 -17.05 -22.66 -15.38
N SER A 272 -16.08 -21.81 -15.72
CA SER A 272 -16.16 -20.38 -15.47
C SER A 272 -17.10 -19.78 -16.49
N ARG A 273 -18.16 -19.12 -16.00
CA ARG A 273 -19.12 -18.35 -16.81
C ARG A 273 -18.36 -17.52 -17.87
N PRO A 274 -18.91 -17.36 -19.08
CA PRO A 274 -18.26 -16.53 -20.10
C PRO A 274 -18.05 -15.11 -19.55
N CYS A 275 -16.89 -14.52 -19.82
CA CYS A 275 -16.60 -13.14 -19.43
C CYS A 275 -17.62 -12.20 -20.10
N GLN A 276 -18.14 -11.23 -19.35
CA GLN A 276 -19.20 -10.34 -19.81
C GLN A 276 -18.70 -8.91 -19.91
N TRP A 277 -18.88 -8.29 -21.07
CA TRP A 277 -18.61 -6.87 -21.26
C TRP A 277 -19.77 -6.06 -20.70
N ARG A 278 -19.43 -4.97 -20.01
CA ARG A 278 -20.41 -3.96 -19.61
C ARG A 278 -19.82 -2.57 -19.79
N GLY A 279 -20.63 -1.70 -20.38
CA GLY A 279 -20.23 -0.35 -20.73
C GLY A 279 -21.11 0.72 -20.14
N SER A 280 -20.52 1.91 -19.94
CA SER A 280 -21.31 3.11 -19.68
C SER A 280 -22.23 3.49 -20.85
N ASP A 281 -22.03 2.87 -22.02
CA ASP A 281 -22.76 3.10 -23.23
C ASP A 281 -24.01 2.21 -23.41
N GLU A 282 -24.16 1.19 -22.56
CA GLU A 282 -25.32 0.28 -22.50
C GLU A 282 -26.35 0.74 -21.46
N TYR A 283 -25.99 1.70 -20.61
CA TYR A 283 -26.91 2.29 -19.65
C TYR A 283 -27.98 3.12 -20.33
N GLU A 284 -29.16 3.18 -19.72
CA GLU A 284 -30.22 4.08 -20.16
C GLU A 284 -29.72 5.53 -20.23
N PRO A 285 -30.14 6.32 -21.24
CA PRO A 285 -29.69 7.71 -21.40
C PRO A 285 -29.89 8.58 -20.14
N ALA A 286 -30.92 8.29 -19.33
CA ALA A 286 -31.18 8.99 -18.07
C ALA A 286 -30.15 8.69 -16.97
N ALA A 287 -29.50 7.52 -17.02
CA ALA A 287 -28.46 7.11 -16.08
C ALA A 287 -27.04 7.49 -16.55
N GLN A 288 -26.90 8.06 -17.75
CA GLN A 288 -25.62 8.52 -18.28
C GLN A 288 -25.32 9.94 -17.81
N PHE A 289 -24.36 10.07 -16.91
CA PHE A 289 -23.83 11.37 -16.50
C PHE A 289 -22.82 11.87 -17.54
N LEU A 290 -23.20 12.89 -18.31
CA LEU A 290 -22.36 13.46 -19.36
C LEU A 290 -21.68 14.74 -18.89
N GLU A 291 -20.35 14.71 -18.80
CA GLU A 291 -19.53 15.86 -18.45
C GLU A 291 -18.86 16.43 -19.70
N PRO A 292 -18.96 17.75 -19.95
CA PRO A 292 -18.26 18.37 -21.06
C PRO A 292 -16.76 18.48 -20.75
N ILE A 293 -15.91 18.15 -21.72
CA ILE A 293 -14.45 18.15 -21.52
C ILE A 293 -13.90 19.57 -21.31
N ARG A 294 -14.50 20.56 -21.98
CA ARG A 294 -14.23 22.00 -21.79
C ARG A 294 -15.44 22.86 -22.17
N TRP A 295 -15.97 22.61 -23.37
CA TRP A 295 -17.03 23.42 -23.96
C TRP A 295 -18.31 22.59 -24.10
N LYS A 296 -19.43 23.11 -23.56
CA LYS A 296 -20.74 22.43 -23.50
C LYS A 296 -21.32 21.97 -24.85
N ARG A 297 -20.84 22.52 -25.98
CA ARG A 297 -21.38 22.25 -27.33
C ARG A 297 -20.63 21.16 -28.10
N TYR A 298 -19.55 20.62 -27.55
CA TYR A 298 -18.67 19.66 -28.26
C TYR A 298 -18.63 18.30 -27.53
N SER A 299 -17.50 17.61 -27.63
CA SER A 299 -17.29 16.29 -27.08
C SER A 299 -17.56 16.24 -25.57
N ASN A 300 -18.31 15.24 -25.14
CA ASN A 300 -18.61 14.94 -23.74
C ASN A 300 -17.97 13.61 -23.32
N ILE A 301 -17.87 13.40 -22.02
CA ILE A 301 -17.43 12.15 -21.40
C ILE A 301 -18.57 11.60 -20.58
N CYS A 302 -18.78 10.29 -20.68
CA CYS A 302 -19.69 9.60 -19.80
C CYS A 302 -18.97 9.27 -18.49
N SER A 303 -19.26 10.05 -17.45
CA SER A 303 -18.71 9.91 -16.09
C SER A 303 -19.53 8.95 -15.22
N SER A 304 -20.42 8.16 -15.83
CA SER A 304 -21.18 7.12 -15.14
C SER A 304 -20.27 5.97 -14.72
N VAL A 305 -20.59 5.37 -13.58
CA VAL A 305 -19.78 4.28 -13.02
C VAL A 305 -20.06 2.98 -13.75
N VAL A 306 -19.03 2.39 -14.34
CA VAL A 306 -19.11 1.04 -14.92
C VAL A 306 -18.92 0.03 -13.79
N LYS A 307 -20.03 -0.58 -13.34
CA LYS A 307 -20.04 -1.65 -12.32
C LYS A 307 -20.50 -2.97 -12.95
N HIS A 308 -20.38 -4.09 -12.24
CA HIS A 308 -21.02 -5.35 -12.64
C HIS A 308 -22.56 -5.22 -12.60
N ASP A 309 -23.25 -6.05 -13.39
CA ASP A 309 -24.71 -6.08 -13.36
C ASP A 309 -25.19 -6.94 -12.18
N PRO A 310 -26.06 -6.42 -11.28
CA PRO A 310 -26.62 -7.23 -10.21
C PRO A 310 -27.45 -8.40 -10.72
N ASN A 311 -28.06 -8.28 -11.92
CA ASN A 311 -28.88 -9.34 -12.52
C ASN A 311 -28.05 -10.55 -12.98
N TRP A 312 -26.73 -10.43 -13.06
CA TRP A 312 -25.87 -11.58 -13.37
C TRP A 312 -25.80 -12.60 -12.22
N LEU A 313 -26.11 -12.17 -10.98
CA LEU A 313 -26.13 -13.04 -9.80
C LEU A 313 -27.48 -13.72 -9.58
N SER A 314 -28.58 -13.15 -10.06
CA SER A 314 -29.95 -13.60 -9.76
C SER A 314 -30.38 -14.90 -10.46
N SER A 315 -29.54 -15.48 -11.33
CA SER A 315 -29.93 -16.64 -12.15
C SER A 315 -29.67 -18.03 -11.54
N GLN A 316 -28.97 -18.16 -10.40
CA GLN A 316 -28.87 -19.42 -9.61
C GLN A 316 -28.00 -19.26 -8.34
N GLU A 317 -28.25 -20.10 -7.33
CA GLU A 317 -27.81 -20.10 -5.92
C GLU A 317 -26.30 -20.08 -5.60
N SER A 318 -25.41 -19.85 -6.57
CA SER A 318 -23.98 -19.75 -6.31
C SER A 318 -23.56 -18.28 -6.20
N GLY A 319 -23.52 -17.77 -4.97
CA GLY A 319 -22.95 -16.46 -4.66
C GLY A 319 -21.52 -16.29 -5.19
N GLY A 320 -21.12 -15.06 -5.51
CA GLY A 320 -19.80 -14.77 -6.07
C GLY A 320 -19.57 -13.29 -6.37
N VAL A 321 -18.35 -12.96 -6.80
CA VAL A 321 -17.91 -11.58 -7.09
C VAL A 321 -17.44 -11.47 -8.53
N PHE A 322 -17.75 -10.35 -9.18
CA PHE A 322 -17.22 -10.02 -10.50
C PHE A 322 -16.00 -9.11 -10.39
N ILE A 323 -14.89 -9.56 -10.98
CA ILE A 323 -13.66 -8.79 -11.10
C ILE A 323 -13.44 -8.31 -12.53
N VAL A 324 -12.72 -7.21 -12.69
CA VAL A 324 -12.38 -6.67 -14.00
C VAL A 324 -11.14 -7.39 -14.54
N THR A 325 -11.23 -7.85 -15.78
CA THR A 325 -10.18 -8.62 -16.50
C THR A 325 -9.85 -8.04 -17.88
N GLY A 326 -10.53 -6.97 -18.27
CA GLY A 326 -10.23 -6.21 -19.48
C GLY A 326 -10.92 -4.84 -19.49
N ALA A 327 -10.48 -3.99 -20.41
CA ALA A 327 -11.03 -2.65 -20.59
C ALA A 327 -10.98 -2.22 -22.06
N GLN A 328 -11.91 -1.34 -22.44
CA GLN A 328 -12.02 -0.79 -23.79
C GLN A 328 -12.59 0.64 -23.71
N LEU A 329 -12.07 1.54 -24.57
CA LEU A 329 -12.66 2.86 -24.79
C LEU A 329 -13.52 2.84 -26.05
N VAL A 330 -14.69 3.49 -25.99
CA VAL A 330 -15.63 3.57 -27.10
C VAL A 330 -16.12 5.00 -27.26
N SER A 331 -16.21 5.49 -28.50
CA SER A 331 -16.93 6.74 -28.80
C SER A 331 -18.28 6.46 -29.43
N LYS A 332 -19.32 7.13 -28.95
CA LYS A 332 -20.65 7.16 -29.58
C LYS A 332 -21.00 8.56 -30.05
N GLY A 333 -21.91 8.65 -31.03
CA GLY A 333 -22.39 9.92 -31.59
C GLY A 333 -21.60 10.42 -32.80
N LYS A 334 -22.09 11.51 -33.39
CA LYS A 334 -21.45 12.22 -34.51
C LYS A 334 -20.98 13.58 -34.02
N TRP A 335 -19.86 14.06 -34.56
CA TRP A 335 -19.38 15.41 -34.27
C TRP A 335 -20.47 16.43 -34.63
N PRO A 336 -20.75 17.45 -33.78
CA PRO A 336 -19.98 17.89 -32.62
C PRO A 336 -20.29 17.19 -31.28
N LYS A 337 -21.38 16.40 -31.18
CA LYS A 337 -21.83 15.74 -29.94
C LYS A 337 -21.29 14.31 -29.84
N THR A 338 -19.97 14.16 -29.80
CA THR A 338 -19.32 12.85 -29.58
C THR A 338 -19.17 12.58 -28.08
N VAL A 339 -19.51 11.39 -27.62
CA VAL A 339 -19.39 10.98 -26.22
C VAL A 339 -18.35 9.87 -26.08
N LEU A 340 -17.42 10.04 -25.14
CA LEU A 340 -16.46 9.02 -24.74
C LEU A 340 -17.05 8.13 -23.64
N HIS A 341 -17.04 6.82 -23.86
CA HIS A 341 -17.52 5.79 -22.95
C HIS A 341 -16.40 4.82 -22.57
N LEU A 342 -16.56 4.21 -21.40
CA LEU A 342 -15.69 3.17 -20.87
C LEU A 342 -16.46 1.85 -20.86
N ARG A 343 -15.83 0.79 -21.33
CA ARG A 343 -16.29 -0.59 -21.23
C ARG A 343 -15.30 -1.42 -20.44
N LEU A 344 -15.81 -2.24 -19.54
CA LEU A 344 -15.02 -3.15 -18.72
C LEU A 344 -15.46 -4.59 -18.97
N LEU A 345 -14.51 -5.51 -18.97
CA LEU A 345 -14.75 -6.94 -19.09
C LEU A 345 -14.73 -7.57 -17.70
N TYR A 346 -15.83 -8.21 -17.33
CA TYR A 346 -16.00 -8.85 -16.04
C TYR A 346 -15.82 -10.36 -16.12
N THR A 347 -15.11 -10.92 -15.15
CA THR A 347 -14.99 -12.36 -14.91
C THR A 347 -15.60 -12.69 -13.55
N HIS A 348 -16.41 -13.75 -13.51
CA HIS A 348 -17.06 -14.22 -12.29
C HIS A 348 -16.11 -15.10 -11.48
N LEU A 349 -15.98 -14.79 -10.19
CA LEU A 349 -15.32 -15.61 -9.17
C LEU A 349 -16.38 -16.18 -8.23
N PRO A 350 -16.67 -17.50 -8.28
CA PRO A 350 -17.66 -18.11 -7.40
C PRO A 350 -17.15 -18.16 -5.96
N HIS A 351 -18.08 -18.17 -5.00
CA HIS A 351 -17.81 -18.36 -3.56
C HIS A 351 -16.89 -17.33 -2.89
N CYS A 352 -16.53 -16.25 -3.59
CA CYS A 352 -15.80 -15.13 -3.03
C CYS A 352 -16.78 -14.08 -2.48
N THR A 353 -16.38 -13.32 -1.47
CA THR A 353 -17.13 -12.16 -0.97
C THR A 353 -16.26 -10.91 -0.95
N ILE A 354 -16.89 -9.73 -0.96
CA ILE A 354 -16.17 -8.46 -0.92
C ILE A 354 -16.04 -8.03 0.54
N ARG A 355 -14.80 -7.99 1.05
CA ARG A 355 -14.50 -7.53 2.42
C ARG A 355 -14.51 -6.02 2.54
N LYS A 356 -13.80 -5.36 1.62
CA LYS A 356 -13.61 -3.90 1.63
C LYS A 356 -13.55 -3.39 0.20
N THR A 357 -14.11 -2.20 -0.04
CA THR A 357 -13.91 -1.48 -1.30
C THR A 357 -13.46 -0.06 -1.09
N GLU A 358 -12.63 0.43 -2.00
CA GLU A 358 -12.10 1.78 -1.94
C GLU A 358 -11.93 2.37 -3.34
N TRP A 359 -12.24 3.65 -3.48
CA TRP A 359 -12.00 4.38 -4.70
C TRP A 359 -10.60 5.01 -4.65
N ALA A 360 -9.83 4.84 -5.72
CA ALA A 360 -8.62 5.61 -5.94
C ALA A 360 -8.78 6.46 -7.20
N ALA A 361 -8.30 7.69 -7.11
CA ALA A 361 -8.11 8.60 -8.24
C ALA A 361 -6.61 8.70 -8.57
N THR A 362 -6.29 9.34 -9.69
CA THR A 362 -4.91 9.69 -9.99
C THR A 362 -4.33 10.54 -8.86
N PRO A 363 -3.07 10.30 -8.44
CA PRO A 363 -2.45 11.08 -7.39
C PRO A 363 -2.34 12.53 -7.86
N SER A 364 -3.09 13.43 -7.22
CA SER A 364 -3.07 14.84 -7.59
C SER A 364 -1.65 15.39 -7.37
N ALA A 365 -1.06 15.98 -8.42
CA ALA A 365 0.25 16.62 -8.43
C ALA A 365 0.26 17.93 -7.62
N GLY A 366 -0.26 17.88 -6.39
CA GLY A 366 -0.47 18.98 -5.46
C GLY A 366 0.14 18.70 -4.09
N ARG A 367 1.29 18.01 -4.03
CA ARG A 367 2.14 17.99 -2.85
C ARG A 367 3.59 18.07 -3.31
N LYS A 368 4.06 19.31 -3.51
CA LYS A 368 5.45 19.64 -3.83
C LYS A 368 6.37 19.05 -2.76
N SER A 369 6.92 17.85 -2.99
CA SER A 369 8.11 17.39 -2.28
C SER A 369 9.32 17.92 -3.03
N SER A 370 10.01 18.86 -2.38
CA SER A 370 11.26 19.50 -2.80
C SER A 370 12.21 18.53 -3.52
N ILE A 371 12.40 18.73 -4.82
CA ILE A 371 13.41 18.06 -5.64
C ILE A 371 14.66 18.93 -5.58
N PHE A 372 15.42 18.83 -4.50
CA PHE A 372 16.83 19.23 -4.48
C PHE A 372 17.57 18.32 -3.50
N THR A 373 18.33 17.36 -4.02
CA THR A 373 19.65 16.90 -3.54
C THR A 373 19.98 15.56 -4.22
N ASN A 374 20.66 15.64 -5.36
CA ASN A 374 21.38 14.49 -5.90
C ASN A 374 22.56 15.00 -6.72
N LEU A 375 23.66 15.33 -6.05
CA LEU A 375 24.99 15.35 -6.65
C LEU A 375 26.00 14.88 -5.58
N SER A 376 26.75 13.85 -5.98
CA SER A 376 28.06 13.41 -5.46
C SER A 376 28.08 12.42 -4.28
N SER A 377 28.28 11.14 -4.60
CA SER A 377 28.94 10.19 -3.69
C SER A 377 30.16 9.59 -4.39
N THR A 378 31.34 9.95 -3.91
CA THR A 378 32.60 9.21 -4.11
C THR A 378 33.12 8.87 -2.71
N PHE A 379 33.39 7.57 -2.52
CA PHE A 379 33.97 6.87 -1.37
C PHE A 379 34.72 7.68 -0.28
N THR A 380 34.44 7.38 1.00
CA THR A 380 35.47 6.89 1.98
C THR A 380 34.84 6.45 3.32
N PHE A 381 35.52 5.48 3.93
CA PHE A 381 35.19 4.70 5.12
C PHE A 381 35.75 5.38 6.39
N THR A 382 34.90 5.73 7.37
CA THR A 382 35.17 5.70 8.83
C THR A 382 33.92 6.06 9.67
N GLN A 383 33.88 5.56 10.90
CA GLN A 383 32.78 5.53 11.87
C GLN A 383 32.20 6.88 12.33
N ARG A 384 30.85 6.99 12.48
CA ARG A 384 30.10 7.29 13.74
C ARG A 384 28.68 7.83 13.51
N SER A 385 27.85 7.60 14.54
CA SER A 385 26.55 8.17 14.94
C SER A 385 25.30 7.86 14.11
N VAL A 386 24.40 7.15 14.80
CA VAL A 386 23.05 6.75 14.40
C VAL A 386 22.11 7.96 14.49
N ALA A 387 21.69 8.47 13.34
CA ALA A 387 20.51 9.31 13.20
C ALA A 387 19.83 8.97 11.86
N ASP A 388 18.51 8.89 11.91
CA ASP A 388 17.56 8.74 10.81
C ASP A 388 17.58 7.45 10.00
N ALA A 389 16.67 6.54 10.38
CA ALA A 389 16.21 5.44 9.55
C ALA A 389 15.67 5.99 8.21
N PRO A 390 16.26 5.64 7.05
CA PRO A 390 15.72 6.06 5.78
C PRO A 390 14.44 5.26 5.50
N LYS A 391 13.33 5.97 5.30
CA LYS A 391 12.13 5.41 4.67
C LYS A 391 12.55 4.78 3.35
N GLN A 392 12.46 3.46 3.29
CA GLN A 392 12.71 2.69 2.08
C GLN A 392 11.85 3.24 0.95
N LEU A 393 12.48 3.82 -0.06
CA LEU A 393 11.87 3.97 -1.38
C LEU A 393 11.42 2.57 -1.85
N PRO A 394 10.31 2.47 -2.58
CA PRO A 394 9.86 1.18 -3.12
C PRO A 394 10.90 0.70 -4.14
N ALA A 395 11.89 -0.08 -3.67
CA ALA A 395 12.70 -0.94 -4.53
C ALA A 395 11.74 -1.94 -5.19
N THR A 396 11.32 -1.59 -6.40
CA THR A 396 10.54 -2.40 -7.33
C THR A 396 11.43 -3.55 -7.78
N LEU A 397 11.34 -4.68 -7.09
CA LEU A 397 11.84 -5.98 -7.58
C LEU A 397 10.93 -6.47 -8.71
N ASN A 398 10.89 -5.74 -9.82
CA ASN A 398 10.40 -6.23 -11.10
C ASN A 398 11.64 -6.39 -11.99
N SER A 399 12.38 -7.48 -11.81
CA SER A 399 13.62 -7.77 -12.55
C SER A 399 13.37 -8.16 -14.02
N GLY A 400 12.45 -7.51 -14.72
CA GLY A 400 12.05 -7.97 -16.06
C GLY A 400 11.21 -7.04 -16.93
N VAL A 401 11.00 -5.77 -16.56
CA VAL A 401 10.35 -4.80 -17.46
C VAL A 401 10.92 -3.41 -17.17
N TYR A 402 11.30 -2.70 -18.25
CA TYR A 402 11.90 -1.37 -18.27
C TYR A 402 11.51 -0.45 -17.08
N PRO A 403 12.47 0.05 -16.26
CA PRO A 403 12.20 0.95 -15.13
C PRO A 403 11.76 2.35 -15.61
N GLU A 404 12.19 2.73 -16.81
CA GLU A 404 11.64 3.85 -17.56
C GLU A 404 10.44 3.30 -18.33
N GLY A 405 9.23 3.75 -17.99
CA GLY A 405 8.11 3.61 -18.93
C GLY A 405 8.54 4.03 -20.35
N PRO A 406 7.84 3.57 -21.40
CA PRO A 406 8.30 3.74 -22.78
C PRO A 406 8.78 5.18 -23.04
N PRO A 407 9.92 5.36 -23.73
CA PRO A 407 10.63 6.63 -23.78
C PRO A 407 9.69 7.72 -24.23
N VAL A 408 9.42 8.68 -23.34
CA VAL A 408 8.52 9.80 -23.61
C VAL A 408 9.15 10.62 -24.74
N PRO A 409 8.54 10.70 -25.94
CA PRO A 409 9.08 11.57 -26.97
C PRO A 409 9.01 13.02 -26.48
N ILE A 410 10.16 13.68 -26.41
CA ILE A 410 10.40 15.03 -25.89
C ILE A 410 9.62 16.11 -26.69
N ARG A 411 8.83 15.75 -27.72
CA ARG A 411 8.20 16.68 -28.66
C ARG A 411 6.76 16.33 -29.05
N SER A 412 5.81 16.29 -28.10
CA SER A 412 4.41 16.68 -28.36
C SER A 412 3.57 16.82 -27.09
N ASN A 413 3.81 17.90 -26.33
CA ASN A 413 3.09 18.26 -25.10
C ASN A 413 1.66 18.80 -25.29
N LYS A 414 1.10 18.79 -26.51
CA LYS A 414 -0.21 19.43 -26.78
C LYS A 414 -1.40 18.64 -26.22
N MET A 415 -1.36 17.31 -26.24
CA MET A 415 -2.49 16.46 -25.81
C MET A 415 -2.48 16.08 -24.32
N ARG A 416 -1.32 16.07 -23.66
CA ARG A 416 -1.20 15.88 -22.19
C ARG A 416 -1.92 16.96 -21.36
N LYS A 417 -2.26 18.09 -21.99
CA LYS A 417 -3.10 19.14 -21.37
C LYS A 417 -4.56 18.73 -21.22
N TYR A 418 -5.01 17.71 -21.96
CA TYR A 418 -6.39 17.24 -21.96
C TYR A 418 -6.55 15.89 -21.28
N VAL A 419 -5.49 15.09 -21.09
CA VAL A 419 -5.59 13.74 -20.54
C VAL A 419 -4.63 13.61 -19.36
N ASP A 420 -5.14 13.08 -18.26
CA ASP A 420 -4.34 12.62 -17.16
C ASP A 420 -3.80 11.21 -17.47
N VAL A 421 -2.47 11.09 -17.52
CA VAL A 421 -1.75 9.86 -17.92
C VAL A 421 -1.18 9.15 -16.68
N GLU A 422 -1.45 9.67 -15.48
CA GLU A 422 -1.01 9.06 -14.23
C GLU A 422 -1.63 7.67 -14.01
N GLU A 423 -0.87 6.80 -13.36
CA GLU A 423 -1.26 5.41 -13.13
C GLU A 423 -2.15 5.30 -11.89
N VAL A 424 -3.30 4.63 -12.03
CA VAL A 424 -4.16 4.30 -10.89
C VAL A 424 -4.00 2.82 -10.58
N VAL A 425 -3.03 2.52 -9.72
CA VAL A 425 -2.62 1.17 -9.36
C VAL A 425 -2.69 0.98 -7.85
N ARG A 426 -3.03 -0.24 -7.41
CA ARG A 426 -2.80 -0.69 -6.04
C ARG A 426 -2.02 -1.99 -6.05
N GLY A 427 -1.05 -2.13 -5.15
CA GLY A 427 -0.21 -3.32 -5.13
C GLY A 427 0.43 -3.58 -3.77
N SER A 428 1.59 -4.23 -3.77
CA SER A 428 2.27 -4.67 -2.54
C SER A 428 2.57 -3.57 -1.52
N HIS A 429 2.71 -2.31 -1.96
CA HIS A 429 2.93 -1.16 -1.09
C HIS A 429 1.66 -0.67 -0.38
N ASP A 430 0.48 -0.99 -0.92
CA ASP A 430 -0.81 -0.59 -0.39
C ASP A 430 -1.38 -1.72 0.45
N MET A 431 -1.15 -1.70 1.76
CA MET A 431 -1.65 -2.74 2.67
C MET A 431 -3.17 -2.94 2.50
N PRO A 432 -3.67 -4.18 2.42
CA PRO A 432 -2.99 -5.47 2.62
C PRO A 432 -2.35 -6.11 1.37
N GLY A 433 -2.26 -5.39 0.25
CA GLY A 433 -1.42 -5.76 -0.90
C GLY A 433 -2.02 -6.69 -1.95
N HIS A 434 -3.28 -7.12 -1.80
CA HIS A 434 -3.99 -8.01 -2.72
C HIS A 434 -5.26 -7.35 -3.31
N TRP A 435 -5.13 -6.10 -3.74
CA TRP A 435 -6.25 -5.30 -4.26
C TRP A 435 -6.62 -5.67 -5.70
N LEU A 436 -7.92 -5.81 -5.97
CA LEU A 436 -8.45 -6.13 -7.29
C LEU A 436 -9.41 -5.05 -7.79
N VAL A 437 -9.39 -4.79 -9.10
CA VAL A 437 -10.31 -3.82 -9.72
C VAL A 437 -11.70 -4.44 -9.90
N THR A 438 -12.73 -3.75 -9.41
CA THR A 438 -14.15 -4.18 -9.50
C THR A 438 -15.06 -3.19 -10.21
N ALA A 439 -14.63 -1.95 -10.40
CA ALA A 439 -15.35 -0.95 -11.19
C ALA A 439 -14.39 0.18 -11.60
N ALA A 440 -14.75 0.95 -12.60
CA ALA A 440 -14.06 2.19 -12.94
C ALA A 440 -15.02 3.20 -13.57
N LYS A 441 -14.63 4.47 -13.56
CA LYS A 441 -15.32 5.55 -14.26
C LYS A 441 -14.33 6.53 -14.85
N LEU A 442 -14.71 7.15 -15.97
CA LEU A 442 -14.03 8.34 -16.47
C LEU A 442 -14.49 9.54 -15.66
N VAL A 443 -13.61 10.51 -15.43
CA VAL A 443 -13.93 11.74 -14.69
C VAL A 443 -13.22 12.92 -15.37
N MET A 444 -13.86 14.08 -15.35
CA MET A 444 -13.19 15.34 -15.65
C MET A 444 -12.62 15.97 -14.39
N ASP A 445 -11.30 15.86 -14.17
CA ASP A 445 -10.62 16.51 -13.05
C ASP A 445 -9.66 17.60 -13.55
N GLY A 446 -9.77 18.81 -13.00
CA GLY A 446 -8.95 19.97 -13.41
C GLY A 446 -9.00 20.31 -14.91
N GLY A 447 -10.09 19.95 -15.62
CA GLY A 447 -10.21 20.13 -17.06
C GLY A 447 -9.44 19.11 -17.91
N LYS A 448 -9.01 18.00 -17.30
CA LYS A 448 -8.40 16.83 -17.95
C LYS A 448 -9.28 15.60 -17.81
N ILE A 449 -9.18 14.70 -18.78
CA ILE A 449 -9.77 13.36 -18.76
C ILE A 449 -8.95 12.50 -17.82
N GLY A 450 -9.52 12.13 -16.69
CA GLY A 450 -8.93 11.22 -15.72
C GLY A 450 -9.71 9.93 -15.56
N LEU A 451 -9.19 9.05 -14.71
CA LEU A 451 -9.79 7.75 -14.41
C LEU A 451 -9.89 7.59 -12.89
N HIS A 452 -11.07 7.20 -12.41
CA HIS A 452 -11.25 6.75 -11.03
C HIS A 452 -11.53 5.24 -11.05
N VAL A 453 -10.78 4.51 -10.23
CA VAL A 453 -10.83 3.05 -10.19
C VAL A 453 -11.29 2.61 -8.81
N LYS A 454 -12.23 1.67 -8.78
CA LYS A 454 -12.70 1.03 -7.54
C LYS A 454 -11.93 -0.26 -7.33
N PHE A 455 -11.21 -0.30 -6.23
CA PHE A 455 -10.51 -1.48 -5.75
C PHE A 455 -11.35 -2.21 -4.70
N ALA A 456 -11.22 -3.53 -4.65
CA ALA A 456 -11.83 -4.37 -3.65
C ALA A 456 -10.80 -5.37 -3.09
N LEU A 457 -10.97 -5.68 -1.81
CA LEU A 457 -10.37 -6.85 -1.16
C LEU A 457 -11.40 -7.95 -1.17
N LEU A 458 -10.99 -9.15 -1.57
CA LEU A 458 -11.84 -10.31 -1.64
C LEU A 458 -11.47 -11.28 -0.52
N ASP A 459 -12.50 -11.81 0.14
CA ASP A 459 -12.34 -13.00 0.97
C ASP A 459 -12.60 -14.21 0.09
N PHE A 460 -11.62 -15.11 0.07
CA PHE A 460 -11.67 -16.35 -0.68
C PHE A 460 -12.15 -17.47 0.26
N PRO A 461 -12.90 -18.46 -0.26
CA PRO A 461 -13.33 -19.59 0.55
C PRO A 461 -12.09 -20.36 1.01
N GLN A 462 -11.92 -20.46 2.32
CA GLN A 462 -10.84 -21.23 2.93
C GLN A 462 -11.27 -22.71 2.91
N GLU A 463 -10.53 -23.58 2.23
CA GLU A 463 -10.72 -25.02 2.38
C GLU A 463 -10.50 -25.39 3.86
N MET A 464 -11.57 -25.88 4.51
CA MET A 464 -11.47 -26.57 5.80
C MET A 464 -10.75 -27.91 5.64
#